data_AF-A0A3S0ZXG5-F1
#
_entry.id   AF-A0A3S0ZXG5-F1
#
_cell.length_a   1.000
_cell.length_b   1.000
_cell.length_c   1.000
_cell.angle_alpha   90.00
_cell.angle_beta   90.00
_cell.angle_gamma   90.00
#
_symmetry.space_group_name_H-M   'P 1'
#
loop_
_entity.id
_entity.type
_entity.pdbx_description
1 polymer ?
#
loop_
_entity_poly.entity_id
_entity_poly.type
_entity_poly.pdbx_seq_one_letter_code
_entity_poly.pdbx_strand_id
1 'polypeptide(L)'
;MLADLAGCESINSTDPNIINGTQGILNVISALADGKKKGGHIPYRESKVSRLLQDSLGGNAATLIISVISPLDKSYPDTMTTLQFSTLAKKIKNTVRLNLDDTQDVISEMRQDIARLRDKIAAASQPDRDDISRMEDLIRDLEIAKKQTWSEKERMSSKYEEERKINLANKGILEWVMDSMSRGTKEHQEKMVLLQKEKGQVSAQYKDKRKEVDTLREQLQAKIADYAKFTESGKKSDSETKTRVTAIHELKERLKKETEMLKSLKAQLVDVQQRQQQERENAKSHTSAIKGNAELRQKVEREERERQELEHKAMVEEELEKSKLEVDTEKTEIQLRAAEGKQYSTKEGSDLEMQVAEMKADRSVVALKLQTLEMEKKHILAELEDAYVSHKEEMELQQLQHYQTFRAYREMFEEQKAAIDSRYRQLLEESIQDAVYLSSRNSDISQENQLLKQQIAEMKDVITKLGGTIPDSVR
;
A
#
# COMPACT_ATOMS: atom_id res chain seq x y z
N MET A 1 -9.50 11.94 12.43
CA MET A 1 -9.65 10.80 13.36
C MET A 1 -10.62 9.82 12.73
N LEU A 2 -10.23 8.56 12.58
CA LEU A 2 -11.14 7.47 12.23
C LEU A 2 -11.36 6.65 13.50
N ALA A 3 -12.61 6.42 13.88
CA ALA A 3 -12.96 5.66 15.08
C ALA A 3 -13.88 4.51 14.68
N ASP A 4 -13.42 3.28 14.91
CA ASP A 4 -14.24 2.08 14.82
C ASP A 4 -14.79 1.78 16.22
N LEU A 5 -16.11 1.77 16.35
CA LEU A 5 -16.78 1.64 17.65
C LEU A 5 -17.12 0.17 17.89
N ALA A 6 -17.10 -0.24 19.16
CA ALA A 6 -17.54 -1.56 19.56
C ALA A 6 -19.02 -1.81 19.21
N GLY A 7 -19.37 -3.09 19.06
CA GLY A 7 -20.72 -3.53 18.72
C GLY A 7 -21.80 -2.98 19.65
N CYS A 8 -22.94 -2.60 19.06
CA CYS A 8 -24.07 -2.01 19.78
C CYS A 8 -25.03 -3.07 20.36
N GLU A 9 -24.71 -4.36 20.20
CA GLU A 9 -25.51 -5.49 20.70
C GLU A 9 -25.56 -5.49 22.24
N SER A 10 -26.67 -4.99 22.77
CA SER A 10 -26.78 -4.55 24.16
C SER A 10 -26.96 -5.68 25.19
N ILE A 11 -27.07 -6.94 24.76
CA ILE A 11 -27.56 -8.03 25.65
C ILE A 11 -26.52 -9.14 25.91
N ASN A 12 -25.48 -9.28 25.09
CA ASN A 12 -24.53 -10.41 25.20
C ASN A 12 -23.07 -10.03 25.48
N SER A 13 -22.71 -8.75 25.55
CA SER A 13 -21.36 -8.36 25.92
C SER A 13 -21.20 -8.37 27.44
N THR A 14 -20.36 -9.27 27.96
CA THR A 14 -20.08 -9.40 29.40
C THR A 14 -19.08 -8.36 29.90
N ASP A 15 -18.53 -7.52 29.02
CA ASP A 15 -17.49 -6.55 29.37
C ASP A 15 -18.12 -5.19 29.78
N PRO A 16 -18.01 -4.81 31.07
CA PRO A 16 -18.59 -3.57 31.57
C PRO A 16 -17.99 -2.32 30.92
N ASN A 17 -16.78 -2.39 30.34
CA ASN A 17 -16.16 -1.24 29.69
C ASN A 17 -16.83 -0.90 28.35
N ILE A 18 -17.27 -1.92 27.60
CA ILE A 18 -17.98 -1.74 26.33
C ILE A 18 -19.34 -1.09 26.59
N ILE A 19 -20.07 -1.62 27.57
CA ILE A 19 -21.38 -1.10 27.99
C ILE A 19 -21.27 0.37 28.42
N ASN A 20 -20.31 0.70 29.28
CA ASN A 20 -20.10 2.06 29.76
C ASN A 20 -19.67 3.03 28.64
N GLY A 21 -18.85 2.56 27.68
CA GLY A 21 -18.43 3.35 26.53
C GLY A 21 -19.61 3.72 25.62
N THR A 22 -20.40 2.73 25.22
CA THR A 22 -21.56 2.92 24.32
C THR A 22 -22.65 3.75 24.99
N GLN A 23 -22.95 3.49 26.28
CA GLN A 23 -23.95 4.26 27.03
C GLN A 23 -23.51 5.71 27.25
N GLY A 24 -22.22 5.95 27.53
CA GLY A 24 -21.68 7.31 27.70
C GLY A 24 -21.80 8.15 26.43
N ILE A 25 -21.56 7.56 25.25
CA ILE A 25 -21.77 8.23 23.96
C ILE A 25 -23.26 8.54 23.74
N LEU A 26 -24.16 7.60 24.05
CA LEU A 26 -25.60 7.79 23.91
C LEU A 26 -26.12 8.93 24.81
N ASN A 27 -25.63 9.03 26.05
CA ASN A 27 -25.99 10.09 26.99
C ASN A 27 -25.55 11.46 26.47
N VAL A 28 -24.31 11.57 25.96
CA VAL A 28 -23.78 12.80 25.35
C VAL A 28 -24.59 13.21 24.14
N ILE A 29 -24.89 12.26 23.23
CA ILE A 29 -25.66 12.54 22.02
C ILE A 29 -27.08 12.98 22.36
N SER A 30 -27.71 12.33 23.34
CA SER A 30 -29.06 12.70 23.79
C SER A 30 -29.09 14.09 24.41
N ALA A 31 -28.07 14.44 25.22
CA ALA A 31 -27.93 15.76 25.82
C ALA A 31 -27.70 16.86 24.77
N LEU A 32 -26.91 16.56 23.72
CA LEU A 32 -26.63 17.50 22.62
C LEU A 32 -27.80 17.64 21.63
N ALA A 33 -28.57 16.58 21.43
CA ALA A 33 -29.72 16.57 20.53
C ALA A 33 -30.93 17.33 21.11
N ASP A 34 -31.02 17.45 22.43
CA ASP A 34 -32.08 18.22 23.10
C ASP A 34 -31.74 19.72 23.14
N GLY A 35 -32.18 20.43 22.10
CA GLY A 35 -31.94 21.87 21.92
C GLY A 35 -32.49 22.78 23.03
N LYS A 36 -33.24 22.25 24.00
CA LYS A 36 -33.73 22.98 25.19
C LYS A 36 -32.67 23.12 26.29
N LYS A 37 -31.60 22.31 26.28
CA LYS A 37 -30.49 22.35 27.25
C LYS A 37 -29.26 23.10 26.74
N LYS A 38 -29.43 24.11 25.89
CA LYS A 38 -28.31 24.97 25.45
C LYS A 38 -27.69 25.66 26.67
N GLY A 39 -26.54 25.16 27.13
CA GLY A 39 -25.82 25.65 28.32
C GLY A 39 -25.83 24.69 29.53
N GLY A 40 -26.48 23.52 29.43
CA GLY A 40 -26.40 22.48 30.46
C GLY A 40 -25.10 21.68 30.42
N HIS A 41 -24.76 21.00 31.52
CA HIS A 41 -23.60 20.12 31.58
C HIS A 41 -23.78 18.94 30.59
N ILE A 42 -22.80 18.77 29.70
CA ILE A 42 -22.73 17.62 28.79
C ILE A 42 -21.80 16.58 29.42
N PRO A 43 -22.25 15.33 29.64
CA PRO A 43 -21.53 14.35 30.43
C PRO A 43 -20.39 13.64 29.66
N TYR A 44 -19.49 14.38 29.01
CA TYR A 44 -18.35 13.78 28.29
C TYR A 44 -17.44 12.93 29.19
N ARG A 45 -17.47 13.18 30.51
CA ARG A 45 -16.64 12.49 31.50
C ARG A 45 -17.20 11.16 31.99
N GLU A 46 -18.42 10.79 31.60
CA GLU A 46 -19.02 9.50 31.99
C GLU A 46 -18.31 8.30 31.34
N SER A 47 -17.65 8.48 30.20
CA SER A 47 -16.81 7.45 29.59
C SER A 47 -15.51 8.02 29.02
N LYS A 48 -14.46 7.18 28.95
CA LYS A 48 -13.19 7.56 28.29
C LYS A 48 -13.40 7.86 26.80
N VAL A 49 -14.28 7.09 26.14
CA VAL A 49 -14.57 7.23 24.70
C VAL A 49 -15.27 8.56 24.40
N SER A 50 -16.31 8.92 25.17
CA SER A 50 -16.98 10.22 25.01
C SER A 50 -16.06 11.40 25.27
N ARG A 51 -15.04 11.25 26.12
CA ARG A 51 -14.03 12.28 26.37
C ARG A 51 -13.06 12.45 25.21
N LEU A 52 -12.61 11.34 24.60
CA LEU A 52 -11.78 11.40 23.40
C LEU A 52 -12.54 11.97 22.20
N LEU A 53 -13.84 11.71 22.12
CA LEU A 53 -14.72 12.19 21.04
C LEU A 53 -15.37 13.55 21.34
N GLN A 54 -14.96 14.24 22.40
CA GLN A 54 -15.57 15.51 22.82
C GLN A 54 -15.54 16.55 21.69
N ASP A 55 -14.43 16.67 20.98
CA ASP A 55 -14.31 17.62 19.86
C ASP A 55 -15.15 17.21 18.66
N SER A 56 -15.36 15.90 18.47
CA SER A 56 -16.18 15.34 17.40
C SER A 56 -17.68 15.44 17.67
N LEU A 57 -18.11 15.52 18.93
CA LEU A 57 -19.52 15.57 19.30
C LEU A 57 -19.83 16.91 19.97
N GLY A 58 -20.09 17.95 19.17
CA GLY A 58 -20.44 19.29 19.63
C GLY A 58 -19.27 20.28 19.77
N GLY A 59 -18.05 19.87 19.41
CA GLY A 59 -16.84 20.70 19.49
C GLY A 59 -16.32 21.21 18.14
N ASN A 60 -15.01 21.34 18.04
CA ASN A 60 -14.31 21.87 16.87
C ASN A 60 -13.81 20.74 15.93
N ALA A 61 -14.74 20.05 15.29
CA ALA A 61 -14.42 19.05 14.26
C ALA A 61 -15.54 18.90 13.24
N ALA A 62 -15.19 18.60 12.00
CA ALA A 62 -16.14 18.13 10.99
C ALA A 62 -16.35 16.62 11.18
N THR A 63 -17.56 16.22 11.58
CA THR A 63 -17.83 14.85 12.02
C THR A 63 -18.83 14.15 11.11
N LEU A 64 -18.47 12.95 10.68
CA LEU A 64 -19.32 12.03 9.92
C LEU A 64 -19.53 10.76 10.75
N ILE A 65 -20.78 10.32 10.88
CA ILE A 65 -21.14 9.07 11.54
C ILE A 65 -21.73 8.14 10.48
N ILE A 66 -21.15 6.95 10.36
CA ILE A 66 -21.63 5.90 9.44
C ILE A 66 -22.30 4.83 10.30
N SER A 67 -23.58 4.57 10.04
CA SER A 67 -24.35 3.57 10.77
C SER A 67 -24.49 2.32 9.90
N VAL A 68 -23.88 1.23 10.36
CA VAL A 68 -23.91 -0.08 9.69
C VAL A 68 -25.02 -0.92 10.31
N ILE A 69 -25.93 -1.43 9.48
CA ILE A 69 -27.10 -2.21 9.91
C ILE A 69 -27.21 -3.52 9.13
N SER A 70 -27.84 -4.53 9.73
CA SER A 70 -28.09 -5.83 9.11
C SER A 70 -29.56 -5.94 8.67
N PRO A 71 -29.85 -6.42 7.44
CA PRO A 71 -31.23 -6.58 6.97
C PRO A 71 -31.93 -7.83 7.50
N LEU A 72 -31.31 -8.61 8.40
CA LEU A 72 -31.85 -9.85 8.92
C LEU A 72 -32.91 -9.61 10.01
N ASP A 73 -34.01 -10.35 9.98
CA ASP A 73 -35.10 -10.26 10.98
C ASP A 73 -34.61 -10.45 12.41
N LYS A 74 -33.62 -11.33 12.63
CA LYS A 74 -33.02 -11.58 13.94
C LYS A 74 -32.29 -10.36 14.51
N SER A 75 -31.82 -9.46 13.64
CA SER A 75 -31.09 -8.23 13.99
C SER A 75 -32.01 -7.00 14.02
N TYR A 76 -33.33 -7.18 13.91
CA TYR A 76 -34.31 -6.10 13.99
C TYR A 76 -34.17 -5.20 15.24
N PRO A 77 -34.03 -5.73 16.48
CA PRO A 77 -33.94 -4.87 17.66
C PRO A 77 -32.69 -3.97 17.66
N ASP A 78 -31.53 -4.52 17.27
CA ASP A 78 -30.27 -3.76 17.20
C ASP A 78 -30.30 -2.74 16.06
N THR A 79 -30.90 -3.12 14.92
CA THR A 79 -31.08 -2.23 13.76
C THR A 79 -31.96 -1.04 14.11
N MET A 80 -33.08 -1.26 14.80
CA MET A 80 -33.96 -0.18 15.26
C MET A 80 -33.22 0.78 16.20
N THR A 81 -32.49 0.25 17.17
CA THR A 81 -31.71 1.05 18.15
C THR A 81 -30.63 1.88 17.43
N THR A 82 -29.93 1.28 16.47
CA THR A 82 -28.90 1.95 15.67
C THR A 82 -29.49 3.10 14.84
N LEU A 83 -30.66 2.91 14.22
CA LEU A 83 -31.34 3.96 13.43
C LEU A 83 -31.87 5.10 14.31
N GLN A 84 -32.37 4.79 15.51
CA GLN A 84 -32.78 5.82 16.48
C GLN A 84 -31.57 6.66 16.92
N PHE A 85 -30.44 6.02 17.18
CA PHE A 85 -29.17 6.69 17.48
C PHE A 85 -28.73 7.63 16.34
N SER A 86 -28.71 7.16 15.09
CA SER A 86 -28.35 7.99 13.93
C SER A 86 -29.24 9.23 13.81
N THR A 87 -30.53 9.06 14.11
CA THR A 87 -31.51 10.15 14.04
C THR A 87 -31.25 11.23 15.11
N LEU A 88 -30.80 10.84 16.30
CA LEU A 88 -30.40 11.77 17.35
C LEU A 88 -29.07 12.45 17.01
N ALA A 89 -28.07 11.69 16.57
CA ALA A 89 -26.76 12.21 16.22
C ALA A 89 -26.84 13.27 15.10
N LYS A 90 -27.76 13.10 14.14
CA LYS A 90 -28.01 14.09 13.07
C LYS A 90 -28.44 15.48 13.59
N LYS A 91 -28.96 15.58 14.82
CA LYS A 91 -29.40 16.86 15.41
C LYS A 91 -28.25 17.67 16.01
N ILE A 92 -27.08 17.06 16.20
CA ILE A 92 -25.91 17.70 16.79
C ILE A 92 -25.29 18.68 15.80
N LYS A 93 -24.87 19.84 16.29
CA LYS A 93 -24.19 20.87 15.50
C LYS A 93 -22.80 21.15 16.09
N ASN A 94 -21.77 20.93 15.28
CA ASN A 94 -20.39 21.27 15.63
C ASN A 94 -20.06 22.69 15.19
N THR A 95 -19.14 23.35 15.89
CA THR A 95 -18.63 24.68 15.53
C THR A 95 -17.20 24.54 15.04
N VAL A 96 -17.06 24.36 13.73
CA VAL A 96 -15.75 24.14 13.11
C VAL A 96 -15.01 25.47 12.94
N ARG A 97 -13.75 25.51 13.35
CA ARG A 97 -12.81 26.63 13.24
C ARG A 97 -11.50 26.10 12.66
N LEU A 98 -10.77 26.99 11.99
CA LEU A 98 -9.47 26.66 11.42
C LEU A 98 -8.43 26.70 12.54
N ASN A 99 -7.79 25.56 12.82
CA ASN A 99 -6.76 25.46 13.84
C ASN A 99 -5.47 26.09 13.28
N LEU A 100 -5.18 27.33 13.68
CA LEU A 100 -3.93 28.00 13.39
C LEU A 100 -3.00 27.78 14.58
N ASP A 101 -1.87 27.12 14.32
CA ASP A 101 -0.71 26.94 15.21
C ASP A 101 -1.02 27.00 16.72
N ASP A 102 -1.47 25.87 17.28
CA ASP A 102 -1.89 25.70 18.69
C ASP A 102 -0.86 26.24 19.71
N THR A 103 0.41 26.36 19.31
CA THR A 103 1.46 26.94 20.14
C THR A 103 1.27 28.43 20.40
N GLN A 104 0.80 29.21 19.43
CA GLN A 104 0.66 30.67 19.56
C GLN A 104 -0.51 31.06 20.45
N ASP A 105 -1.63 30.32 20.36
CA ASP A 105 -2.81 30.57 21.19
C ASP A 105 -2.56 30.20 22.66
N VAL A 106 -1.89 29.06 22.92
CA VAL A 106 -1.48 28.67 24.27
C VAL A 106 -0.46 29.66 24.84
N ILE A 107 0.48 30.15 24.04
CA ILE A 107 1.43 31.18 24.46
C ILE A 107 0.71 32.50 24.76
N SER A 108 -0.31 32.86 23.99
CA SER A 108 -1.13 34.06 24.20
C SER A 108 -1.93 33.99 25.50
N GLU A 109 -2.59 32.85 25.76
CA GLU A 109 -3.34 32.59 26.99
C GLU A 109 -2.43 32.61 28.22
N MET A 110 -1.27 31.93 28.15
CA MET A 110 -0.26 31.97 29.22
C MET A 110 0.28 33.37 29.47
N ARG A 111 0.47 34.19 28.42
CA ARG A 111 0.89 35.60 28.58
C ARG A 111 -0.18 36.44 29.27
N GLN A 112 -1.45 36.18 28.98
CA GLN A 112 -2.58 36.86 29.63
C GLN A 112 -2.69 36.49 31.11
N ASP A 113 -2.48 35.21 31.45
CA ASP A 113 -2.48 34.75 32.83
C ASP A 113 -1.29 35.29 33.63
N ILE A 114 -0.11 35.34 33.03
CA ILE A 114 1.07 35.99 33.64
C ILE A 114 0.81 37.47 33.89
N ALA A 115 0.20 38.19 32.94
CA ALA A 115 -0.14 39.60 33.12
C ALA A 115 -1.13 39.79 34.28
N ARG A 116 -2.19 38.97 34.32
CA ARG A 116 -3.19 39.00 35.40
C ARG A 116 -2.61 38.66 36.77
N LEU A 117 -1.67 37.73 36.85
CA LEU A 117 -0.98 37.37 38.09
C LEU A 117 0.01 38.47 38.53
N ARG A 118 0.68 39.12 37.58
CA ARG A 118 1.53 40.29 37.86
C ARG A 118 0.74 41.47 38.40
N ASP A 119 -0.44 41.75 37.84
CA ASP A 119 -1.32 42.82 38.35
C ASP A 119 -1.80 42.52 39.78
N LYS A 120 -2.06 41.26 40.11
CA LYS A 120 -2.41 40.83 41.48
C LYS A 120 -1.25 40.97 42.46
N ILE A 121 -0.02 40.72 42.02
CA ILE A 121 1.18 40.87 42.84
C ILE A 121 1.52 42.36 43.05
N ALA A 122 1.39 43.18 41.99
CA ALA A 122 1.59 44.63 42.06
C ALA A 122 0.58 45.33 42.99
N ALA A 123 -0.64 44.78 43.10
CA ALA A 123 -1.65 45.26 44.04
C ALA A 123 -1.39 44.84 45.51
N ALA A 124 -0.45 43.93 45.78
CA ALA A 124 -0.35 43.24 47.07
C ALA A 124 0.74 43.73 48.04
N SER A 125 1.70 44.59 47.67
CA SER A 125 2.56 45.26 48.66
C SER A 125 3.43 46.34 48.03
N GLN A 126 3.70 47.44 48.76
CA GLN A 126 4.77 48.38 48.39
C GLN A 126 6.13 47.77 48.80
N PRO A 127 7.04 47.48 47.85
CA PRO A 127 8.39 47.03 48.17
C PRO A 127 9.28 48.22 48.52
N ASP A 128 10.26 47.97 49.40
CA ASP A 128 11.25 48.94 49.84
C ASP A 128 12.17 49.38 48.68
N ARG A 129 12.72 50.59 48.75
CA ARG A 129 13.44 51.24 47.64
C ARG A 129 14.72 50.50 47.22
N ASP A 130 15.35 49.80 48.16
CA ASP A 130 16.53 48.97 47.91
C ASP A 130 16.18 47.64 47.24
N ASP A 131 15.01 47.08 47.53
CA ASP A 131 14.49 45.89 46.85
C ASP A 131 14.09 46.21 45.41
N ILE A 132 13.57 47.42 45.15
CA ILE A 132 13.27 47.90 43.81
C ILE A 132 14.56 48.04 42.98
N SER A 133 15.62 48.61 43.54
CA SER A 133 16.90 48.78 42.81
C SER A 133 17.59 47.44 42.51
N ARG A 134 17.60 46.51 43.46
CA ARG A 134 18.14 45.14 43.23
C ARG A 134 17.31 44.36 42.23
N MET A 135 15.99 44.56 42.24
CA MET A 135 15.08 43.95 41.28
C MET A 135 15.23 44.56 39.88
N GLU A 136 15.51 45.87 39.76
CA GLU A 136 15.81 46.53 38.48
C GLU A 136 17.13 46.06 37.86
N ASP A 137 18.16 45.85 38.66
CA ASP A 137 19.44 45.31 38.18
C ASP A 137 19.32 43.82 37.81
N LEU A 138 18.59 43.03 38.62
CA LEU A 138 18.26 41.63 38.30
C LEU A 138 17.38 41.53 37.03
N ILE A 139 16.44 42.45 36.82
CA ILE A 139 15.64 42.53 35.59
C ILE A 139 16.54 42.85 34.40
N ARG A 140 17.52 43.75 34.53
CA ARG A 140 18.48 44.08 33.48
C ARG A 140 19.36 42.89 33.12
N ASP A 141 19.90 42.18 34.11
CA ASP A 141 20.72 41.00 33.90
C ASP A 141 19.91 39.84 33.31
N LEU A 142 18.68 39.64 33.77
CA LEU A 142 17.76 38.67 33.18
C LEU A 142 17.31 39.05 31.77
N GLU A 143 17.21 40.34 31.44
CA GLU A 143 16.90 40.81 30.08
C GLU A 143 18.09 40.63 29.13
N ILE A 144 19.32 40.84 29.60
CA ILE A 144 20.56 40.59 28.85
C ILE A 144 20.73 39.09 28.62
N ALA A 145 20.61 38.27 29.68
CA ALA A 145 20.64 36.81 29.59
C ALA A 145 19.56 36.31 28.63
N LYS A 146 18.31 36.76 28.81
CA LYS A 146 17.19 36.41 27.92
C LYS A 146 17.44 36.83 26.47
N LYS A 147 18.05 37.99 26.19
CA LYS A 147 18.41 38.42 24.82
C LYS A 147 19.51 37.56 24.21
N GLN A 148 20.51 37.17 24.99
CA GLN A 148 21.55 36.24 24.51
C GLN A 148 20.96 34.85 24.23
N THR A 149 20.16 34.31 25.15
CA THR A 149 19.45 33.03 24.96
C THR A 149 18.44 33.10 23.81
N TRP A 150 17.80 34.26 23.59
CA TRP A 150 16.89 34.47 22.46
C TRP A 150 17.63 34.53 21.13
N SER A 151 18.75 35.24 21.05
CA SER A 151 19.58 35.29 19.84
C SER A 151 20.10 33.90 19.47
N GLU A 152 20.47 33.11 20.47
CA GLU A 152 20.86 31.70 20.29
C GLU A 152 19.68 30.81 19.90
N LYS A 153 18.52 30.94 20.56
CA LYS A 153 17.30 30.22 20.17
C LYS A 153 16.80 30.60 18.77
N GLU A 154 16.93 31.86 18.38
CA GLU A 154 16.54 32.36 17.06
C GLU A 154 17.50 31.83 15.99
N ARG A 155 18.81 31.82 16.26
CA ARG A 155 19.80 31.18 15.39
C ARG A 155 19.57 29.67 15.24
N MET A 156 19.23 28.99 16.34
CA MET A 156 18.90 27.56 16.32
C MET A 156 17.57 27.31 15.59
N SER A 157 16.55 28.15 15.80
CA SER A 157 15.27 28.07 15.09
C SER A 157 15.44 28.27 13.59
N SER A 158 16.24 29.24 13.15
CA SER A 158 16.55 29.42 11.73
C SER A 158 17.29 28.23 11.15
N LYS A 159 18.25 27.64 11.88
CA LYS A 159 18.91 26.38 11.45
C LYS A 159 17.92 25.23 11.32
N TYR A 160 17.02 25.04 12.30
CA TYR A 160 15.98 24.01 12.23
C TYR A 160 14.98 24.24 11.10
N GLU A 161 14.64 25.49 10.76
CA GLU A 161 13.79 25.82 9.62
C GLU A 161 14.47 25.58 8.28
N GLU A 162 15.76 25.92 8.18
CA GLU A 162 16.57 25.66 7.00
C GLU A 162 16.76 24.15 6.79
N GLU A 163 17.03 23.41 7.86
CA GLU A 163 17.06 21.94 7.87
C GLU A 163 15.70 21.32 7.57
N ARG A 164 14.60 21.88 8.08
CA ARG A 164 13.25 21.41 7.75
C ARG A 164 12.92 21.64 6.28
N LYS A 165 13.36 22.78 5.69
CA LYS A 165 13.26 23.03 4.25
C LYS A 165 14.08 22.03 3.45
N ILE A 166 15.31 21.74 3.86
CA ILE A 166 16.17 20.75 3.21
C ILE A 166 15.56 19.35 3.33
N ASN A 167 15.04 18.96 4.50
CA ASN A 167 14.38 17.67 4.72
C ASN A 167 13.07 17.53 3.94
N LEU A 168 12.26 18.59 3.83
CA LEU A 168 11.06 18.60 3.00
C LEU A 168 11.42 18.51 1.51
N ALA A 169 12.48 19.19 1.06
CA ALA A 169 13.00 19.08 -0.30
C ALA A 169 13.54 17.67 -0.59
N ASN A 170 14.29 17.08 0.34
CA ASN A 170 14.78 15.71 0.27
C ASN A 170 13.64 14.68 0.27
N LYS A 171 12.57 14.93 1.03
CA LYS A 171 11.34 14.13 1.02
C LYS A 171 10.62 14.22 -0.32
N GLY A 172 10.52 15.42 -0.91
CA GLY A 172 9.95 15.61 -2.25
C GLY A 172 10.77 14.92 -3.35
N ILE A 173 12.10 14.94 -3.24
CA ILE A 173 13.00 14.19 -4.13
C ILE A 173 12.80 12.68 -3.93
N LEU A 174 12.63 12.21 -2.69
CA LEU A 174 12.36 10.80 -2.39
C LEU A 174 11.03 10.33 -2.97
N GLU A 175 9.99 11.14 -2.84
CA GLU A 175 8.65 10.87 -3.37
C GLU A 175 8.67 10.86 -4.90
N TRP A 176 9.39 11.80 -5.54
CA TRP A 176 9.60 11.82 -6.98
C TRP A 176 10.45 10.64 -7.49
N VAL A 177 11.49 10.24 -6.76
CA VAL A 177 12.32 9.06 -7.10
C VAL A 177 11.52 7.77 -6.93
N MET A 178 10.74 7.62 -5.86
CA MET A 178 9.86 6.47 -5.64
C MET A 178 8.76 6.37 -6.70
N ASP A 179 8.14 7.49 -7.07
CA ASP A 179 7.12 7.55 -8.11
C ASP A 179 7.72 7.23 -9.49
N SER A 180 8.86 7.83 -9.84
CA SER A 180 9.59 7.51 -11.08
C SER A 180 10.04 6.04 -11.13
N MET A 181 10.42 5.45 -9.99
CA MET A 181 10.77 4.04 -9.86
C MET A 181 9.58 3.10 -9.97
N SER A 182 8.44 3.46 -9.39
CA SER A 182 7.20 2.68 -9.48
C SER A 182 6.71 2.63 -10.93
N ARG A 183 6.81 3.76 -11.65
CA ARG A 183 6.54 3.84 -13.09
C ARG A 183 7.51 2.98 -13.90
N GLY A 184 8.82 3.08 -13.68
CA GLY A 184 9.82 2.28 -14.42
C GLY A 184 9.66 0.76 -14.20
N THR A 185 9.37 0.34 -12.97
CA THR A 185 9.13 -1.07 -12.65
C THR A 185 7.85 -1.60 -13.30
N LYS A 186 6.79 -0.78 -13.31
CA LYS A 186 5.52 -1.08 -13.97
C LYS A 186 5.67 -1.16 -15.49
N GLU A 187 6.42 -0.25 -16.11
CA GLU A 187 6.71 -0.27 -17.55
C GLU A 187 7.46 -1.54 -17.98
N HIS A 188 8.45 -1.99 -17.19
CA HIS A 188 9.15 -3.26 -17.45
C HIS A 188 8.21 -4.47 -17.29
N GLN A 189 7.31 -4.46 -16.30
CA GLN A 189 6.31 -5.50 -16.13
C GLN A 189 5.33 -5.56 -17.31
N GLU A 190 4.80 -4.42 -17.75
CA GLU A 190 3.87 -4.33 -18.89
C GLU A 190 4.51 -4.80 -20.20
N LYS A 191 5.75 -4.37 -20.48
CA LYS A 191 6.53 -4.84 -21.65
C LYS A 191 6.79 -6.34 -21.60
N MET A 192 7.11 -6.90 -20.43
CA MET A 192 7.32 -8.34 -20.26
C MET A 192 6.05 -9.16 -20.54
N VAL A 193 4.89 -8.69 -20.09
CA VAL A 193 3.60 -9.34 -20.36
C VAL A 193 3.28 -9.30 -21.86
N LEU A 194 3.54 -8.17 -22.52
CA LEU A 194 3.29 -8.02 -23.96
C LEU A 194 4.19 -8.95 -24.79
N LEU A 195 5.50 -8.98 -24.50
CA LEU A 195 6.45 -9.89 -25.17
C LEU A 195 6.11 -11.36 -24.94
N GLN A 196 5.60 -11.71 -23.75
CA GLN A 196 5.17 -13.08 -23.46
C GLN A 196 3.92 -13.47 -24.26
N LYS A 197 2.99 -12.54 -24.47
CA LYS A 197 1.82 -12.74 -25.33
C LYS A 197 2.21 -12.89 -26.80
N GLU A 198 3.08 -12.01 -27.31
CA GLU A 198 3.59 -12.05 -28.68
C GLU A 198 4.33 -13.37 -28.96
N LYS A 199 5.20 -13.81 -28.04
CA LYS A 199 5.88 -15.11 -28.11
C LYS A 199 4.89 -16.27 -28.21
N GLY A 200 3.82 -16.23 -27.42
CA GLY A 200 2.76 -17.24 -27.45
C GLY A 200 2.06 -17.30 -28.81
N GLN A 201 1.73 -16.14 -29.38
CA GLN A 201 1.08 -16.04 -30.69
C GLN A 201 1.99 -16.54 -31.82
N VAL A 202 3.24 -16.08 -31.89
CA VAL A 202 4.20 -16.50 -32.92
C VAL A 202 4.53 -17.99 -32.78
N SER A 203 4.64 -18.50 -31.56
CA SER A 203 4.87 -19.94 -31.31
C SER A 203 3.69 -20.81 -31.77
N ALA A 204 2.45 -20.35 -31.58
CA ALA A 204 1.26 -21.06 -32.05
C ALA A 204 1.21 -21.07 -33.59
N GLN A 205 1.40 -19.91 -34.23
CA GLN A 205 1.45 -19.78 -35.69
C GLN A 205 2.57 -20.65 -36.29
N TYR A 206 3.75 -20.68 -35.67
CA TYR A 206 4.85 -21.55 -36.10
C TYR A 206 4.47 -23.04 -36.03
N LYS A 207 3.80 -23.48 -34.95
CA LYS A 207 3.35 -24.87 -34.80
C LYS A 207 2.32 -25.27 -35.86
N ASP A 208 1.33 -24.41 -36.11
CA ASP A 208 0.29 -24.70 -37.09
C ASP A 208 0.85 -24.72 -38.52
N LYS A 209 1.72 -23.75 -38.83
CA LYS A 209 2.38 -23.70 -40.13
C LYS A 209 3.33 -24.88 -40.36
N ARG A 210 3.98 -25.36 -39.30
CA ARG A 210 4.82 -26.56 -39.37
C ARG A 210 3.99 -27.79 -39.74
N LYS A 211 2.83 -27.98 -39.11
CA LYS A 211 1.91 -29.08 -39.46
C LYS A 211 1.47 -28.98 -40.91
N GLU A 212 1.15 -27.78 -41.41
CA GLU A 212 0.78 -27.58 -42.81
C GLU A 212 1.91 -27.98 -43.77
N VAL A 213 3.15 -27.56 -43.50
CA VAL A 213 4.33 -27.95 -44.29
C VAL A 213 4.55 -29.46 -44.26
N ASP A 214 4.38 -30.09 -43.10
CA ASP A 214 4.54 -31.54 -42.95
C ASP A 214 3.46 -32.30 -43.77
N THR A 215 2.18 -31.88 -43.71
CA THR A 215 1.10 -32.49 -44.50
C THR A 215 1.29 -32.31 -46.01
N LEU A 216 1.72 -31.14 -46.48
CA LEU A 216 2.01 -30.91 -47.89
C LEU A 216 3.19 -31.75 -48.37
N ARG A 217 4.18 -31.99 -47.50
CA ARG A 217 5.33 -32.85 -47.81
C ARG A 217 4.90 -34.31 -47.98
N GLU A 218 4.02 -34.80 -47.11
CA GLU A 218 3.43 -36.14 -47.21
C GLU A 218 2.58 -36.29 -48.49
N GLN A 219 1.73 -35.31 -48.80
CA GLN A 219 0.91 -35.30 -50.02
C GLN A 219 1.77 -35.30 -51.29
N LEU A 220 2.86 -34.53 -51.30
CA LEU A 220 3.79 -34.50 -52.42
C LEU A 220 4.50 -35.86 -52.58
N GLN A 221 4.93 -36.49 -51.49
CA GLN A 221 5.51 -37.84 -51.52
C GLN A 221 4.52 -38.89 -52.05
N ALA A 222 3.26 -38.84 -51.60
CA ALA A 222 2.22 -39.74 -52.08
C ALA A 222 1.98 -39.58 -53.59
N LYS A 223 1.84 -38.34 -54.10
CA LYS A 223 1.64 -38.12 -55.55
C LYS A 223 2.85 -38.53 -56.39
N ILE A 224 4.07 -38.36 -55.88
CA ILE A 224 5.29 -38.83 -56.56
C ILE A 224 5.30 -40.37 -56.62
N ALA A 225 4.93 -41.04 -55.53
CA ALA A 225 4.82 -42.50 -55.51
C ALA A 225 3.73 -43.03 -56.45
N ASP A 226 2.57 -42.37 -56.51
CA ASP A 226 1.49 -42.71 -57.43
C ASP A 226 1.87 -42.49 -58.89
N TYR A 227 2.66 -41.45 -59.18
CA TYR A 227 3.21 -41.22 -60.51
C TYR A 227 4.22 -42.32 -60.89
N ALA A 228 5.11 -42.72 -59.98
CA ALA A 228 6.07 -43.80 -60.21
C ALA A 228 5.35 -45.13 -60.55
N LYS A 229 4.35 -45.51 -59.75
CA LYS A 229 3.51 -46.70 -60.01
C LYS A 229 2.78 -46.63 -61.35
N PHE A 230 2.27 -45.44 -61.71
CA PHE A 230 1.60 -45.23 -63.00
C PHE A 230 2.58 -45.41 -64.17
N THR A 231 3.80 -44.87 -64.06
CA THR A 231 4.84 -45.04 -65.10
C THR A 231 5.33 -46.48 -65.26
N GLU A 232 5.34 -47.27 -64.17
CA GLU A 232 5.69 -48.70 -64.19
C GLU A 232 4.58 -49.58 -64.80
N SER A 233 3.30 -49.16 -64.68
CA SER A 233 2.14 -49.92 -65.15
C SER A 233 1.93 -49.96 -66.69
N GLY A 234 2.82 -49.33 -67.47
CA GLY A 234 2.84 -49.39 -68.94
C GLY A 234 1.70 -48.66 -69.67
N LYS A 235 0.69 -48.13 -68.96
CA LYS A 235 -0.42 -47.34 -69.53
C LYS A 235 0.03 -45.89 -69.79
N LYS A 236 0.55 -45.59 -70.98
CA LYS A 236 1.01 -44.24 -71.36
C LYS A 236 -0.07 -43.48 -72.14
N SER A 237 -0.99 -42.85 -71.41
CA SER A 237 -1.78 -41.74 -71.96
C SER A 237 -1.01 -40.44 -71.74
N ASP A 238 -0.63 -39.76 -72.83
CA ASP A 238 0.21 -38.56 -72.80
C ASP A 238 -0.48 -37.39 -72.07
N SER A 239 -1.82 -37.34 -72.18
CA SER A 239 -2.66 -36.37 -71.47
C SER A 239 -2.65 -36.58 -69.95
N GLU A 240 -2.82 -37.82 -69.46
CA GLU A 240 -2.86 -38.11 -68.02
C GLU A 240 -1.50 -37.92 -67.35
N THR A 241 -0.42 -38.23 -68.07
CA THR A 241 0.95 -38.01 -67.63
C THR A 241 1.20 -36.52 -67.38
N LYS A 242 0.77 -35.66 -68.32
CA LYS A 242 0.90 -34.21 -68.21
C LYS A 242 0.08 -33.64 -67.04
N THR A 243 -1.12 -34.15 -66.80
CA THR A 243 -1.97 -33.75 -65.66
C THR A 243 -1.38 -34.15 -64.31
N ARG A 244 -0.76 -35.34 -64.20
CA ARG A 244 -0.10 -35.78 -62.96
C ARG A 244 1.16 -34.97 -62.67
N VAL A 245 1.97 -34.68 -63.69
CA VAL A 245 3.20 -33.89 -63.56
C VAL A 245 2.91 -32.44 -63.17
N THR A 246 1.89 -31.82 -63.78
CA THR A 246 1.44 -30.46 -63.42
C THR A 246 0.94 -30.40 -61.97
N ALA A 247 0.14 -31.37 -61.53
CA ALA A 247 -0.33 -31.45 -60.15
C ALA A 247 0.80 -31.66 -59.11
N ILE A 248 1.88 -32.35 -59.47
CA ILE A 248 3.09 -32.48 -58.63
C ILE A 248 3.85 -31.15 -58.58
N HIS A 249 3.96 -30.46 -59.72
CA HIS A 249 4.64 -29.17 -59.81
C HIS A 249 3.94 -28.09 -58.96
N GLU A 250 2.61 -28.01 -59.03
CA GLU A 250 1.79 -27.10 -58.23
C GLU A 250 1.95 -27.34 -56.72
N LEU A 251 1.93 -28.61 -56.28
CA LEU A 251 2.16 -28.95 -54.88
C LEU A 251 3.58 -28.62 -54.41
N LYS A 252 4.58 -28.82 -55.27
CA LYS A 252 5.98 -28.46 -54.98
C LYS A 252 6.16 -26.96 -54.81
N GLU A 253 5.55 -26.14 -55.68
CA GLU A 253 5.58 -24.69 -55.55
C GLU A 253 4.83 -24.21 -54.29
N ARG A 254 3.70 -24.83 -53.97
CA ARG A 254 2.98 -24.55 -52.71
C ARG A 254 3.83 -24.88 -51.49
N LEU A 255 4.42 -26.08 -51.43
CA LEU A 255 5.31 -26.50 -50.34
C LEU A 255 6.51 -25.54 -50.17
N LYS A 256 7.09 -25.06 -51.27
CA LYS A 256 8.19 -24.08 -51.25
C LYS A 256 7.77 -22.75 -50.60
N LYS A 257 6.60 -22.22 -50.97
CA LYS A 257 6.05 -20.99 -50.36
C LYS A 257 5.79 -21.15 -48.87
N GLU A 258 5.18 -22.27 -48.47
CA GLU A 258 4.89 -22.54 -47.06
C GLU A 258 6.16 -22.74 -46.21
N THR A 259 7.19 -23.35 -46.79
CA THR A 259 8.49 -23.54 -46.13
C THR A 259 9.21 -22.20 -45.89
N GLU A 260 9.14 -21.25 -46.83
CA GLU A 260 9.69 -19.90 -46.64
C GLU A 260 8.93 -19.11 -45.57
N MET A 261 7.59 -19.21 -45.54
CA MET A 261 6.79 -18.63 -44.47
C MET A 261 7.15 -19.23 -43.09
N LEU A 262 7.37 -20.54 -43.02
CA LEU A 262 7.80 -21.21 -41.79
C LEU A 262 9.18 -20.73 -41.31
N LYS A 263 10.12 -20.48 -42.23
CA LYS A 263 11.44 -19.89 -41.90
C LYS A 263 11.30 -18.47 -41.35
N SER A 264 10.44 -17.65 -41.96
CA SER A 264 10.15 -16.29 -41.50
C SER A 264 9.57 -16.29 -40.07
N LEU A 265 8.57 -17.14 -39.80
CA LEU A 265 8.00 -17.30 -38.46
C LEU A 265 9.03 -17.81 -37.43
N LYS A 266 9.94 -18.69 -37.84
CA LYS A 266 11.05 -19.14 -36.97
C LYS A 266 11.98 -17.98 -36.62
N ALA A 267 12.31 -17.11 -37.56
CA ALA A 267 13.15 -15.95 -37.33
C ALA A 267 12.48 -14.95 -36.36
N GLN A 268 11.18 -14.69 -36.54
CA GLN A 268 10.39 -13.86 -35.61
C GLN A 268 10.36 -14.45 -34.20
N LEU A 269 10.22 -15.77 -34.06
CA LEU A 269 10.23 -16.42 -32.75
C LEU A 269 11.56 -16.23 -32.02
N VAL A 270 12.68 -16.31 -32.74
CA VAL A 270 14.02 -16.09 -32.19
C VAL A 270 14.22 -14.62 -31.78
N ASP A 271 13.77 -13.68 -32.60
CA ASP A 271 13.83 -12.25 -32.30
C ASP A 271 13.04 -11.89 -31.02
N VAL A 272 11.80 -12.39 -30.91
CA VAL A 272 10.97 -12.19 -29.70
C VAL A 272 11.63 -12.83 -28.46
N GLN A 273 12.27 -14.00 -28.61
CA GLN A 273 13.04 -14.61 -27.51
C GLN A 273 14.23 -13.76 -27.08
N GLN A 274 14.95 -13.15 -28.04
CA GLN A 274 16.09 -12.28 -27.76
C GLN A 274 15.67 -10.99 -27.06
N ARG A 275 14.59 -10.35 -27.53
CA ARG A 275 13.99 -9.17 -26.87
C ARG A 275 13.53 -9.48 -25.44
N GLN A 276 12.92 -10.64 -25.23
CA GLN A 276 12.50 -11.10 -23.89
C GLN A 276 13.71 -11.29 -22.95
N GLN A 277 14.82 -11.82 -23.44
CA GLN A 277 16.03 -12.00 -22.63
C GLN A 277 16.67 -10.65 -22.28
N GLN A 278 16.72 -9.72 -23.24
CA GLN A 278 17.27 -8.38 -23.04
C GLN A 278 16.47 -7.58 -22.01
N GLU A 279 15.13 -7.61 -22.08
CA GLU A 279 14.28 -6.96 -21.07
C GLU A 279 14.44 -7.60 -19.69
N ARG A 280 14.68 -8.92 -19.61
CA ARG A 280 14.98 -9.60 -18.35
C ARG A 280 16.28 -9.12 -17.71
N GLU A 281 17.33 -8.95 -18.50
CA GLU A 281 18.62 -8.44 -18.03
C GLU A 281 18.52 -6.96 -17.63
N ASN A 282 17.77 -6.14 -18.37
CA ASN A 282 17.49 -4.75 -18.01
C ASN A 282 16.69 -4.65 -16.69
N ALA A 283 15.70 -5.51 -16.47
CA ALA A 283 14.96 -5.54 -15.22
C ALA A 283 15.84 -5.95 -14.03
N LYS A 284 16.76 -6.91 -14.22
CA LYS A 284 17.72 -7.31 -13.18
C LYS A 284 18.71 -6.20 -12.85
N SER A 285 19.27 -5.52 -13.86
CA SER A 285 20.20 -4.42 -13.64
C SER A 285 19.53 -3.24 -12.94
N HIS A 286 18.29 -2.90 -13.33
CA HIS A 286 17.49 -1.89 -12.66
C HIS A 286 17.22 -2.25 -11.19
N THR A 287 16.83 -3.50 -10.90
CA THR A 287 16.59 -3.99 -9.53
C THR A 287 17.86 -3.98 -8.66
N SER A 288 19.02 -4.33 -9.24
CA SER A 288 20.31 -4.32 -8.54
C SER A 288 20.75 -2.90 -8.19
N ALA A 289 20.63 -1.96 -9.13
CA ALA A 289 20.93 -0.55 -8.89
C ALA A 289 20.03 0.06 -7.79
N ILE A 290 18.77 -0.39 -7.71
CA ILE A 290 17.83 0.01 -6.66
C ILE A 290 18.27 -0.48 -5.29
N LYS A 291 18.65 -1.76 -5.15
CA LYS A 291 19.12 -2.33 -3.88
C LYS A 291 20.38 -1.60 -3.39
N GLY A 292 21.35 -1.35 -4.26
CA GLY A 292 22.56 -0.62 -3.92
C GLY A 292 22.29 0.82 -3.46
N ASN A 293 21.31 1.50 -4.06
CA ASN A 293 20.92 2.86 -3.65
C ASN A 293 20.21 2.88 -2.28
N ALA A 294 19.40 1.87 -1.97
CA ALA A 294 18.74 1.74 -0.66
C ALA A 294 19.76 1.49 0.47
N GLU A 295 20.75 0.63 0.22
CA GLU A 295 21.83 0.35 1.18
C GLU A 295 22.71 1.58 1.44
N LEU A 296 23.06 2.33 0.38
CA LEU A 296 23.79 3.60 0.53
C LEU A 296 22.99 4.64 1.33
N ARG A 297 21.69 4.76 1.07
CA ARG A 297 20.82 5.69 1.80
C ARG A 297 20.71 5.33 3.28
N GLN A 298 20.57 4.06 3.61
CA GLN A 298 20.55 3.60 5.00
C GLN A 298 21.89 3.86 5.71
N LYS A 299 23.00 3.81 4.97
CA LYS A 299 24.33 4.11 5.51
C LYS A 299 24.50 5.61 5.78
N VAL A 300 24.07 6.47 4.86
CA VAL A 300 24.11 7.94 5.04
C VAL A 300 23.25 8.37 6.23
N GLU A 301 22.04 7.84 6.36
CA GLU A 301 21.13 8.16 7.47
C GLU A 301 21.66 7.68 8.84
N ARG A 302 22.44 6.60 8.84
CA ARG A 302 23.13 6.11 10.05
C ARG A 302 24.31 7.00 10.43
N GLU A 303 25.14 7.36 9.46
CA GLU A 303 26.27 8.30 9.66
C GLU A 303 25.78 9.68 10.13
N GLU A 304 24.66 10.17 9.60
CA GLU A 304 24.05 11.43 10.05
C GLU A 304 23.55 11.37 11.50
N ARG A 305 22.90 10.26 11.90
CA ARG A 305 22.47 10.06 13.29
C ARG A 305 23.65 10.00 14.26
N GLU A 306 24.71 9.27 13.91
CA GLU A 306 25.93 9.22 14.71
C GLU A 306 26.57 10.61 14.84
N ARG A 307 26.57 11.41 13.76
CA ARG A 307 27.08 12.78 13.77
C ARG A 307 26.27 13.68 14.71
N GLN A 308 24.94 13.57 14.68
CA GLN A 308 24.06 14.35 15.57
C GLN A 308 24.25 13.99 17.04
N GLU A 309 24.42 12.71 17.37
CA GLU A 309 24.71 12.28 18.74
C GLU A 309 26.05 12.83 19.24
N LEU A 310 27.07 12.84 18.39
CA LEU A 310 28.39 13.44 18.68
C LEU A 310 28.28 14.95 18.89
N GLU A 311 27.59 15.67 18.02
CA GLU A 311 27.39 17.13 18.13
C GLU A 311 26.61 17.49 19.41
N HIS A 312 25.54 16.75 19.73
CA HIS A 312 24.77 16.96 20.96
C HIS A 312 25.61 16.67 22.21
N LYS A 313 26.42 15.62 22.19
CA LYS A 313 27.32 15.29 23.30
C LYS A 313 28.38 16.38 23.51
N ALA A 314 28.98 16.89 22.42
CA ALA A 314 29.95 17.97 22.48
C ALA A 314 29.33 19.27 23.05
N MET A 315 28.10 19.61 22.65
CA MET A 315 27.39 20.78 23.18
C MET A 315 27.17 20.68 24.70
N VAL A 316 26.76 19.50 25.19
CA VAL A 316 26.57 19.26 26.63
C VAL A 316 27.90 19.35 27.39
N GLU A 317 29.00 18.84 26.82
CA GLU A 317 30.33 18.96 27.41
C GLU A 317 30.81 20.42 27.49
N GLU A 318 30.59 21.22 26.44
CA GLU A 318 30.96 22.64 26.41
C GLU A 318 30.19 23.45 27.46
N GLU A 319 28.88 23.23 27.59
CA GLU A 319 28.04 23.90 28.60
C GLU A 319 28.45 23.50 30.03
N LEU A 320 28.81 22.23 30.24
CA LEU A 320 29.34 21.77 31.52
C LEU A 320 30.69 22.43 31.86
N GLU A 321 31.54 22.68 30.86
CA GLU A 321 32.84 23.33 31.04
C GLU A 321 32.68 24.82 31.37
N LYS A 322 31.78 25.53 30.68
CA LYS A 322 31.42 26.92 31.00
C LYS A 322 30.91 27.06 32.44
N SER A 323 29.98 26.20 32.85
CA SER A 323 29.43 26.22 34.21
C SER A 323 30.51 25.95 35.28
N LYS A 324 31.48 25.06 35.02
CA LYS A 324 32.62 24.87 35.93
C LYS A 324 33.49 26.12 36.05
N LEU A 325 33.73 26.80 34.93
CA LEU A 325 34.54 28.02 34.90
C LEU A 325 33.86 29.14 35.68
N GLU A 326 32.54 29.31 35.52
CA GLU A 326 31.73 30.26 36.30
C GLU A 326 31.87 29.98 37.81
N VAL A 327 31.71 28.73 38.22
CA VAL A 327 31.87 28.34 39.64
C VAL A 327 33.28 28.63 40.16
N ASP A 328 34.33 28.38 39.38
CA ASP A 328 35.70 28.69 39.78
C ASP A 328 35.95 30.21 39.87
N THR A 329 35.39 31.01 38.95
CA THR A 329 35.45 32.47 39.03
C THR A 329 34.74 33.01 40.27
N GLU A 330 33.52 32.57 40.57
CA GLU A 330 32.80 32.95 41.78
C GLU A 330 33.55 32.54 43.05
N LYS A 331 34.12 31.33 43.07
CA LYS A 331 34.93 30.83 44.19
C LYS A 331 36.17 31.70 44.43
N THR A 332 36.87 32.12 43.37
CA THR A 332 38.02 33.03 43.49
C THR A 332 37.62 34.42 43.95
N GLU A 333 36.48 34.94 43.49
CA GLU A 333 35.95 36.23 43.94
C GLU A 333 35.59 36.20 45.43
N ILE A 334 34.97 35.12 45.90
CA ILE A 334 34.66 34.89 47.31
C ILE A 334 35.94 34.83 48.16
N GLN A 335 36.99 34.15 47.68
CA GLN A 335 38.29 34.10 48.36
C GLN A 335 38.96 35.48 48.46
N LEU A 336 38.84 36.29 47.40
CA LEU A 336 39.37 37.67 47.39
C LEU A 336 38.65 38.54 48.43
N ARG A 337 37.31 38.48 48.47
CA ARG A 337 36.49 39.19 49.46
C ARG A 337 36.80 38.78 50.89
N ALA A 338 37.11 37.50 51.12
CA ALA A 338 37.53 37.00 52.43
C ALA A 338 38.92 37.54 52.84
N ALA A 339 39.86 37.68 51.89
CA ALA A 339 41.19 38.24 52.13
C ALA A 339 41.18 39.77 52.41
N GLU A 340 40.18 40.49 51.89
CA GLU A 340 39.96 41.93 52.18
C GLU A 340 39.47 42.21 53.61
N GLY A 341 39.26 41.19 54.45
CA GLY A 341 38.86 41.36 55.85
C GLY A 341 37.39 41.77 56.05
N LYS A 342 36.57 41.70 55.01
CA LYS A 342 35.10 41.81 55.14
C LYS A 342 34.57 40.56 55.84
N GLN A 343 34.37 40.65 57.15
CA GLN A 343 33.65 39.61 57.89
C GLN A 343 32.16 39.73 57.58
N TYR A 344 31.57 38.64 57.10
CA TYR A 344 30.12 38.49 57.03
C TYR A 344 29.52 38.64 58.43
N SER A 345 28.38 39.33 58.53
CA SER A 345 27.58 39.30 59.74
C SER A 345 27.23 37.85 60.10
N THR A 346 27.16 37.50 61.39
CA THR A 346 26.74 36.16 61.84
C THR A 346 25.39 35.74 61.26
N LYS A 347 24.51 36.69 60.92
CA LYS A 347 23.27 36.43 60.17
C LYS A 347 23.51 36.07 58.71
N GLU A 348 24.34 36.85 58.00
CA GLU A 348 24.64 36.61 56.58
C GLU A 348 25.38 35.29 56.35
N GLY A 349 26.27 34.90 57.28
CA GLY A 349 26.93 33.60 57.25
C GLY A 349 25.95 32.43 57.44
N SER A 350 24.99 32.57 58.36
CA SER A 350 23.92 31.60 58.58
C SER A 350 23.00 31.47 57.36
N ASP A 351 22.65 32.57 56.71
CA ASP A 351 21.79 32.59 55.53
C ASP A 351 22.48 31.95 54.32
N LEU A 352 23.79 32.21 54.13
CA LEU A 352 24.61 31.57 53.09
C LEU A 352 24.82 30.07 53.35
N GLU A 353 25.04 29.66 54.61
CA GLU A 353 25.10 28.23 54.95
C GLU A 353 23.79 27.51 54.65
N MET A 354 22.65 28.17 54.92
CA MET A 354 21.33 27.65 54.60
C MET A 354 21.10 27.53 53.09
N GLN A 355 21.49 28.53 52.29
CA GLN A 355 21.42 28.46 50.81
C GLN A 355 22.34 27.36 50.24
N VAL A 356 23.55 27.19 50.77
CA VAL A 356 24.45 26.11 50.33
C VAL A 356 23.88 24.74 50.69
N ALA A 357 23.21 24.60 51.84
CA ALA A 357 22.52 23.37 52.21
C ALA A 357 21.32 23.07 51.29
N GLU A 358 20.55 24.09 50.93
CA GLU A 358 19.41 24.01 50.00
C GLU A 358 19.88 23.62 48.59
N MET A 359 20.90 24.30 48.05
CA MET A 359 21.48 23.95 46.74
C MET A 359 22.10 22.55 46.71
N LYS A 360 22.69 22.08 47.82
CA LYS A 360 23.18 20.69 47.93
C LYS A 360 22.03 19.68 47.89
N ALA A 361 20.91 19.99 48.54
CA ALA A 361 19.71 19.17 48.49
C ALA A 361 19.13 19.14 47.06
N ASP A 362 19.01 20.29 46.40
CA ASP A 362 18.53 20.40 45.01
C ASP A 362 19.44 19.65 44.03
N ARG A 363 20.76 19.78 44.16
CA ARG A 363 21.72 19.02 43.34
C ARG A 363 21.53 17.51 43.50
N SER A 364 21.26 17.05 44.73
CA SER A 364 20.99 15.65 45.00
C SER A 364 19.67 15.18 44.39
N VAL A 365 18.62 16.01 44.44
CA VAL A 365 17.33 15.73 43.81
C VAL A 365 17.46 15.66 42.29
N VAL A 366 18.17 16.62 41.68
CA VAL A 366 18.42 16.64 40.24
C VAL A 366 19.24 15.43 39.79
N ALA A 367 20.27 15.05 40.54
CA ALA A 367 21.08 13.86 40.23
C ALA A 367 20.23 12.57 40.25
N LEU A 368 19.35 12.41 41.25
CA LEU A 368 18.39 11.30 41.31
C LEU A 368 17.42 11.33 40.12
N LYS A 369 16.95 12.52 39.73
CA LYS A 369 16.03 12.71 38.59
C LYS A 369 16.69 12.38 37.25
N LEU A 370 17.95 12.77 37.09
CA LEU A 370 18.77 12.45 35.93
C LEU A 370 18.96 10.92 35.82
N GLN A 371 19.27 10.27 36.94
CA GLN A 371 19.44 8.82 36.99
C GLN A 371 18.13 8.07 36.66
N THR A 372 16.98 8.56 37.12
CA THR A 372 15.68 7.98 36.73
C THR A 372 15.40 8.18 35.24
N LEU A 373 15.69 9.36 34.67
CA LEU A 373 15.52 9.63 33.24
C LEU A 373 16.47 8.78 32.38
N GLU A 374 17.69 8.51 32.83
CA GLU A 374 18.62 7.61 32.14
C GLU A 374 18.11 6.16 32.12
N MET A 375 17.51 5.71 33.22
CA MET A 375 16.87 4.39 33.29
C MET A 375 15.63 4.32 32.38
N GLU A 376 14.79 5.35 32.38
CA GLU A 376 13.64 5.47 31.47
C GLU A 376 14.08 5.49 30.00
N LYS A 377 15.12 6.27 29.65
CA LYS A 377 15.69 6.28 28.30
C LYS A 377 16.16 4.89 27.88
N LYS A 378 16.88 4.18 28.74
CA LYS A 378 17.32 2.79 28.45
C LYS A 378 16.14 1.86 28.26
N HIS A 379 15.10 2.00 29.06
CA HIS A 379 13.90 1.18 28.97
C HIS A 379 13.16 1.43 27.65
N ILE A 380 12.92 2.70 27.31
CA ILE A 380 12.27 3.10 26.05
C ILE A 380 13.07 2.64 24.83
N LEU A 381 14.41 2.72 24.87
CA LEU A 381 15.25 2.21 23.79
C LEU A 381 15.12 0.69 23.62
N ALA A 382 15.06 -0.07 24.72
CA ALA A 382 14.83 -1.51 24.66
C ALA A 382 13.43 -1.84 24.13
N GLU A 383 12.39 -1.13 24.57
CA GLU A 383 11.02 -1.28 24.06
C GLU A 383 10.93 -0.93 22.57
N LEU A 384 11.62 0.12 22.13
CA LEU A 384 11.67 0.52 20.72
C LEU A 384 12.35 -0.54 19.85
N GLU A 385 13.41 -1.16 20.36
CA GLU A 385 14.14 -2.22 19.66
C GLU A 385 13.31 -3.51 19.58
N ASP A 386 12.65 -3.91 20.67
CA ASP A 386 11.70 -5.04 20.69
C ASP A 386 10.51 -4.79 19.74
N ALA A 387 9.96 -3.57 19.73
CA ALA A 387 8.89 -3.19 18.81
C ALA A 387 9.36 -3.22 17.35
N TYR A 388 10.58 -2.77 17.07
CA TYR A 388 11.16 -2.82 15.72
C TYR A 388 11.38 -4.26 15.25
N VAL A 389 11.91 -5.13 16.10
CA VAL A 389 12.09 -6.56 15.79
C VAL A 389 10.74 -7.22 15.54
N SER A 390 9.77 -7.02 16.44
CA SER A 390 8.42 -7.57 16.30
C SER A 390 7.74 -7.09 15.00
N HIS A 391 7.85 -5.80 14.68
CA HIS A 391 7.28 -5.25 13.46
C HIS A 391 7.95 -5.80 12.20
N LYS A 392 9.28 -6.00 12.22
CA LYS A 392 10.01 -6.61 11.12
C LYS A 392 9.56 -8.06 10.89
N GLU A 393 9.42 -8.85 11.95
CA GLU A 393 8.94 -10.23 11.86
C GLU A 393 7.49 -10.31 11.36
N GLU A 394 6.61 -9.42 11.83
CA GLU A 394 5.23 -9.30 11.33
C GLU A 394 5.20 -8.97 9.83
N MET A 395 6.04 -8.04 9.36
CA MET A 395 6.13 -7.68 7.95
C MET A 395 6.61 -8.86 7.09
N GLU A 396 7.59 -9.63 7.56
CA GLU A 396 8.07 -10.84 6.88
C GLU A 396 6.98 -11.93 6.84
N LEU A 397 6.23 -12.11 7.94
CA LEU A 397 5.07 -13.00 8.01
C LEU A 397 3.95 -12.58 7.05
N GLN A 398 3.62 -11.29 6.99
CA GLN A 398 2.61 -10.77 6.08
C GLN A 398 3.01 -10.96 4.62
N GLN A 399 4.29 -10.74 4.27
CA GLN A 399 4.81 -11.02 2.94
C GLN A 399 4.69 -12.51 2.60
N LEU A 400 5.07 -13.40 3.52
CA LEU A 400 4.96 -14.84 3.31
C LEU A 400 3.50 -15.27 3.11
N GLN A 401 2.57 -14.74 3.92
CA GLN A 401 1.14 -14.97 3.76
C GLN A 401 0.62 -14.46 2.41
N HIS A 402 1.05 -13.29 1.96
CA HIS A 402 0.70 -12.76 0.63
C HIS A 402 1.21 -13.68 -0.48
N TYR A 403 2.45 -14.17 -0.39
CA TYR A 403 3.00 -15.12 -1.36
C TYR A 403 2.25 -16.46 -1.37
N GLN A 404 1.90 -17.00 -0.19
CA GLN A 404 1.12 -18.23 -0.09
C GLN A 404 -0.29 -18.05 -0.68
N THR A 405 -0.94 -16.92 -0.36
CA THR A 405 -2.27 -16.59 -0.89
C THR A 405 -2.22 -16.44 -2.42
N PHE A 406 -1.22 -15.75 -2.95
CA PHE A 406 -1.04 -15.60 -4.40
C PHE A 406 -0.77 -16.94 -5.09
N ARG A 407 0.02 -17.82 -4.45
CA ARG A 407 0.25 -19.18 -4.94
C ARG A 407 -1.04 -20.00 -4.97
N ALA A 408 -1.84 -19.97 -3.91
CA ALA A 408 -3.12 -20.66 -3.84
C ALA A 408 -4.09 -20.17 -4.92
N TYR A 409 -4.19 -18.84 -5.12
CA TYR A 409 -4.97 -18.28 -6.22
C TYR A 409 -4.49 -18.80 -7.58
N ARG A 410 -3.18 -18.83 -7.80
CA ARG A 410 -2.61 -19.32 -9.06
C ARG A 410 -2.91 -20.79 -9.30
N GLU A 411 -2.78 -21.65 -8.28
CA GLU A 411 -3.12 -23.08 -8.36
C GLU A 411 -4.61 -23.26 -8.69
N MET A 412 -5.51 -22.52 -8.02
CA MET A 412 -6.95 -22.51 -8.33
C MET A 412 -7.25 -22.05 -9.76
N PHE A 413 -6.56 -21.03 -10.26
CA PHE A 413 -6.72 -20.56 -11.65
C PHE A 413 -6.22 -21.60 -12.66
N GLU A 414 -5.10 -22.27 -12.39
CA GLU A 414 -4.57 -23.34 -13.25
C GLU A 414 -5.51 -24.55 -13.27
N GLU A 415 -6.10 -24.94 -12.13
CA GLU A 415 -7.11 -25.99 -12.04
C GLU A 415 -8.40 -25.65 -12.79
N GLN A 416 -8.96 -24.45 -12.60
CA GLN A 416 -10.15 -24.01 -13.33
C GLN A 416 -9.92 -23.99 -14.84
N LYS A 417 -8.75 -23.52 -15.27
CA LYS A 417 -8.38 -23.54 -16.68
C LYS A 417 -8.31 -24.97 -17.22
N ALA A 418 -7.67 -25.89 -16.49
CA ALA A 418 -7.60 -27.29 -16.89
C ALA A 418 -8.98 -27.96 -16.97
N ALA A 419 -9.87 -27.65 -16.03
CA ALA A 419 -11.25 -28.14 -16.03
C ALA A 419 -12.05 -27.64 -17.25
N ILE A 420 -11.91 -26.35 -17.58
CA ILE A 420 -12.53 -25.75 -18.76
C ILE A 420 -11.98 -26.38 -20.05
N ASP A 421 -10.65 -26.51 -20.16
CA ASP A 421 -10.00 -27.15 -21.32
C ASP A 421 -10.45 -28.60 -21.49
N SER A 422 -10.60 -29.35 -20.39
CA SER A 422 -11.13 -30.72 -20.39
C SER A 422 -12.57 -30.77 -20.92
N ARG A 423 -13.44 -29.87 -20.43
CA ARG A 423 -14.84 -29.80 -20.87
C ARG A 423 -14.97 -29.45 -22.35
N TYR A 424 -14.14 -28.54 -22.86
CA TYR A 424 -14.11 -28.23 -24.29
C TYR A 424 -13.64 -29.41 -25.13
N ARG A 425 -12.63 -30.17 -24.67
CA ARG A 425 -12.19 -31.39 -25.36
C ARG A 425 -13.29 -32.43 -25.44
N GLN A 426 -13.99 -32.68 -24.33
CA GLN A 426 -15.09 -33.64 -24.28
C GLN A 426 -16.21 -33.24 -25.25
N LEU A 427 -16.63 -31.97 -25.23
CA LEU A 427 -17.68 -31.48 -26.14
C LEU A 427 -17.27 -31.63 -27.62
N LEU A 428 -15.98 -31.42 -27.91
CA LEU A 428 -15.45 -31.57 -29.26
C LEU A 428 -15.43 -33.04 -29.70
N GLU A 429 -15.07 -33.97 -28.80
CA GLU A 429 -15.15 -35.41 -29.05
C GLU A 429 -16.58 -35.88 -29.30
N GLU A 430 -17.55 -35.44 -28.49
CA GLU A 430 -18.98 -35.73 -28.67
C GLU A 430 -19.47 -35.21 -30.04
N SER A 431 -19.10 -33.97 -30.40
CA SER A 431 -19.45 -33.39 -31.70
C SER A 431 -18.86 -34.16 -32.88
N ILE A 432 -17.63 -34.68 -32.74
CA ILE A 432 -16.99 -35.52 -33.76
C ILE A 432 -17.72 -36.86 -33.88
N GLN A 433 -18.09 -37.49 -32.76
CA GLN A 433 -18.84 -38.75 -32.76
C GLN A 433 -20.20 -38.59 -33.43
N ASP A 434 -20.93 -37.51 -33.13
CA ASP A 434 -22.21 -37.20 -33.77
C ASP A 434 -22.06 -36.99 -35.28
N ALA A 435 -21.03 -36.25 -35.71
CA ALA A 435 -20.75 -36.04 -37.12
C ALA A 435 -20.46 -37.36 -37.87
N VAL A 436 -19.69 -38.26 -37.24
CA VAL A 436 -19.41 -39.59 -37.80
C VAL A 436 -20.67 -40.44 -37.87
N TYR A 437 -21.50 -40.43 -36.82
CA TYR A 437 -22.77 -41.16 -36.80
C TYR A 437 -23.72 -40.68 -37.89
N LEU A 438 -23.90 -39.36 -38.01
CA LEU A 438 -24.74 -38.76 -39.06
C LEU A 438 -24.21 -39.06 -40.47
N SER A 439 -22.88 -39.04 -40.66
CA SER A 439 -22.27 -39.43 -41.93
C SER A 439 -22.56 -40.89 -42.28
N SER A 440 -22.45 -41.81 -41.32
CA SER A 440 -22.78 -43.22 -41.53
C SER A 440 -24.26 -43.38 -41.88
N ARG A 441 -25.15 -42.75 -41.11
CA ARG A 441 -26.60 -42.82 -41.34
C ARG A 441 -27.00 -42.26 -42.70
N ASN A 442 -26.38 -41.17 -43.13
CA ASN A 442 -26.59 -40.60 -44.46
C ASN A 442 -26.12 -41.54 -45.58
N SER A 443 -25.02 -42.27 -45.37
CA SER A 443 -24.55 -43.29 -46.31
C SER A 443 -25.58 -44.40 -46.47
N ASP A 444 -26.12 -44.92 -45.37
CA ASP A 444 -27.15 -45.97 -45.37
C ASP A 444 -28.43 -45.50 -46.09
N ILE A 445 -28.92 -44.30 -45.74
CA ILE A 445 -30.09 -43.69 -46.41
C ILE A 445 -29.83 -43.49 -47.91
N SER A 446 -28.61 -43.12 -48.30
CA SER A 446 -28.26 -42.98 -49.72
C SER A 446 -28.31 -44.33 -50.45
N GLN A 447 -27.85 -45.41 -49.83
CA GLN A 447 -27.95 -46.76 -50.37
C GLN A 447 -29.41 -47.23 -50.48
N GLU A 448 -30.23 -47.03 -49.45
CA GLU A 448 -31.67 -47.33 -49.49
C GLU A 448 -32.38 -46.58 -50.62
N ASN A 449 -32.07 -45.29 -50.78
CA ASN A 449 -32.62 -44.48 -51.88
C ASN A 449 -32.19 -44.98 -53.27
N GLN A 450 -30.95 -45.47 -53.42
CA GLN A 450 -30.51 -46.09 -54.67
C GLN A 450 -31.29 -47.37 -54.96
N LEU A 451 -31.49 -48.22 -53.96
CA LEU A 451 -32.25 -49.46 -54.10
C LEU A 451 -33.71 -49.19 -54.50
N LEU A 452 -34.36 -48.23 -53.82
CA LEU A 452 -35.72 -47.81 -54.15
C LEU A 452 -35.82 -47.24 -55.57
N LYS A 453 -34.85 -46.43 -56.00
CA LYS A 453 -34.80 -45.92 -57.38
C LYS A 453 -34.68 -47.06 -58.40
N GLN A 454 -33.89 -48.09 -58.11
CA GLN A 454 -33.75 -49.27 -58.96
C GLN A 454 -35.06 -50.05 -59.04
N GLN A 455 -35.73 -50.30 -57.91
CA GLN A 455 -37.05 -50.95 -57.88
C GLN A 455 -38.12 -50.16 -58.65
N ILE A 456 -38.12 -48.82 -58.51
CA ILE A 456 -39.02 -47.95 -59.28
C ILE A 456 -38.74 -48.07 -60.78
N ALA A 457 -37.47 -48.11 -61.20
CA ALA A 457 -37.10 -48.30 -62.60
C ALA A 457 -37.57 -49.66 -63.13
N GLU A 458 -37.38 -50.75 -62.38
CA GLU A 458 -37.86 -52.09 -62.72
C GLU A 458 -39.39 -52.13 -62.86
N MET A 459 -40.12 -51.51 -61.93
CA MET A 459 -41.59 -51.40 -62.03
C MET A 459 -42.01 -50.58 -63.26
N LYS A 460 -41.34 -49.47 -63.56
CA LYS A 460 -41.59 -48.67 -64.77
C LYS A 460 -41.38 -49.50 -66.03
N ASP A 461 -40.34 -50.32 -66.09
CA ASP A 461 -40.06 -51.22 -67.23
C ASP A 461 -41.14 -52.30 -67.39
N VAL A 462 -41.63 -52.89 -66.29
CA VAL A 462 -42.73 -53.87 -66.32
C VAL A 462 -44.03 -53.24 -66.82
N ILE A 463 -44.38 -52.04 -66.34
CA ILE A 463 -45.58 -51.30 -66.79
C ILE A 463 -45.49 -50.98 -68.29
N THR A 464 -44.31 -50.57 -68.75
CA THR A 464 -44.06 -50.27 -70.18
C THR A 464 -44.21 -51.53 -71.05
N LYS A 465 -43.73 -52.69 -70.58
CA LYS A 465 -43.88 -53.98 -71.28
C LYS A 465 -45.32 -54.48 -71.34
N LEU A 466 -46.16 -54.11 -70.38
CA LEU A 466 -47.58 -54.47 -70.33
C LEU A 466 -48.49 -53.51 -71.12
N GLY A 467 -47.92 -52.53 -71.83
CA GLY A 467 -48.65 -51.60 -72.71
C GLY A 467 -49.34 -50.44 -71.99
N GLY A 468 -49.04 -50.19 -70.71
CA GLY A 468 -49.57 -49.07 -69.94
C GLY A 468 -48.74 -47.80 -70.15
N THR A 469 -49.40 -46.65 -70.36
CA THR A 469 -48.76 -45.32 -70.40
C THR A 469 -48.59 -44.76 -68.99
N ILE A 470 -47.37 -44.30 -68.69
CA ILE A 470 -47.03 -43.73 -67.38
C ILE A 470 -47.50 -42.26 -67.33
N PRO A 471 -48.22 -41.81 -66.27
CA PRO A 471 -48.64 -40.42 -66.10
C PRO A 471 -47.44 -39.46 -65.94
N ASP A 472 -47.51 -38.27 -66.56
CA ASP A 472 -46.43 -37.26 -66.54
C ASP A 472 -46.09 -36.72 -65.14
N SER A 473 -46.91 -36.97 -64.12
CA SER A 473 -46.62 -36.58 -62.73
C SER A 473 -45.55 -37.44 -62.03
N VAL A 474 -45.06 -38.50 -62.69
CA VAL A 474 -44.05 -39.45 -62.16
C VAL A 474 -42.77 -39.45 -63.03
N ARG A 475 -42.65 -38.51 -63.98
CA ARG A 475 -41.49 -38.37 -64.85
C ARG A 475 -40.36 -37.59 -64.20
#